data_AF-A0A8X8IC55-F1
#
_entry.id   AF-A0A8X8IC55-F1
#
_cell.length_a   1.000
_cell.length_b   1.000
_cell.length_c   1.000
_cell.angle_alpha   90.00
_cell.angle_beta   90.00
_cell.angle_gamma   90.00
#
_symmetry.space_group_name_H-M   'P 1'
#
loop_
_entity.id
_entity.type
_entity.pdbx_description
1 polymer ?
#
loop_
_entity_poly.entity_id
_entity_poly.type
_entity_poly.pdbx_seq_one_letter_code
_entity_poly.pdbx_strand_id
1 'polypeptide(L)'
;MHLSGPPLGRPAKEVQPEHKKLARQDACERDKAEGKIGEGKRCYGLDRIYTRLPETSETAIGLQYFTMNLWHWLRSLFVFFCYMVLFTSSRKKLVCDVSIVMDTY
;
A
#
# COMPACT_ATOMS: atom_id res chain seq x y z
N MET A 1 -16.57 -6.99 -8.87
CA MET A 1 -16.13 -5.95 -9.83
C MET A 1 -17.24 -5.79 -10.86
N HIS A 2 -18.00 -4.70 -10.79
CA HIS A 2 -18.90 -4.34 -11.88
C HIS A 2 -18.02 -3.90 -13.05
N LEU A 3 -18.13 -4.56 -14.22
CA LEU A 3 -17.47 -4.09 -15.45
C LEU A 3 -18.29 -2.97 -16.11
N SER A 4 -18.79 -2.00 -15.33
CA SER A 4 -19.53 -0.86 -15.85
C SER A 4 -18.54 0.18 -16.41
N GLY A 5 -17.99 -0.09 -17.59
CA GLY A 5 -17.35 0.95 -18.39
C GLY A 5 -18.39 1.97 -18.90
N PRO A 6 -17.97 3.20 -19.27
CA PRO A 6 -18.86 4.12 -19.95
C PRO A 6 -19.53 3.42 -21.15
N PRO A 7 -20.83 3.66 -21.41
CA PRO A 7 -21.52 3.02 -22.53
C PRO A 7 -20.78 3.32 -23.84
N LEU A 8 -20.61 2.31 -24.68
CA LEU A 8 -19.98 2.43 -25.99
C LEU A 8 -20.82 3.38 -26.86
N GLY A 9 -20.22 4.49 -27.32
CA GLY A 9 -20.88 5.47 -28.18
C GLY A 9 -20.94 6.88 -27.61
N ARG A 10 -21.84 7.71 -28.16
CA ARG A 10 -22.00 9.11 -27.72
C ARG A 10 -22.61 9.13 -26.30
N PRO A 11 -22.01 9.85 -25.34
CA PRO A 11 -22.56 9.95 -23.99
C PRO A 11 -23.95 10.58 -24.01
N ALA A 12 -24.85 10.05 -23.19
CA ALA A 12 -26.19 10.59 -23.00
C ALA A 12 -26.12 12.04 -22.49
N LYS A 13 -27.05 12.90 -22.94
CA LYS A 13 -27.09 14.33 -22.61
C LYS A 13 -27.30 14.58 -21.11
N GLU A 14 -27.98 13.65 -20.43
CA GLU A 14 -28.16 13.65 -18.98
C GLU A 14 -27.64 12.32 -18.42
N VAL A 15 -26.60 12.40 -17.59
CA VAL A 15 -26.07 11.25 -16.85
C VAL A 15 -26.58 11.37 -15.42
N GLN A 16 -27.27 10.34 -14.94
CA GLN A 16 -27.74 10.30 -13.57
C GLN A 16 -26.56 10.46 -12.59
N PRO A 17 -26.66 11.33 -11.57
CA PRO A 17 -25.56 11.60 -10.65
C PRO A 17 -25.10 10.35 -9.89
N GLU A 18 -26.00 9.39 -9.67
CA GLU A 18 -25.69 8.10 -9.04
C GLU A 18 -24.77 7.23 -9.90
N HIS A 19 -25.03 7.15 -11.21
CA HIS A 19 -24.21 6.41 -12.16
C HIS A 19 -22.79 7.02 -12.26
N LYS A 20 -22.69 8.34 -12.16
CA LYS A 20 -21.39 9.03 -12.12
C LYS A 20 -20.60 8.73 -10.85
N LYS A 21 -21.28 8.63 -9.69
CA LYS A 21 -20.64 8.25 -8.42
C LYS A 21 -20.15 6.81 -8.47
N LEU A 22 -20.98 5.89 -8.97
CA LEU A 22 -20.63 4.49 -9.11
C LEU A 22 -19.43 4.30 -10.06
N ALA A 23 -19.46 4.92 -11.24
CA ALA A 23 -18.34 4.86 -12.19
C ALA A 23 -17.04 5.42 -11.61
N ARG A 24 -17.12 6.46 -10.77
CA ARG A 24 -15.94 7.01 -10.08
C ARG A 24 -15.40 6.06 -9.01
N GLN A 25 -16.27 5.36 -8.29
CA GLN A 25 -15.85 4.35 -7.31
C GLN A 25 -15.18 3.17 -8.01
N ASP A 26 -15.81 2.63 -9.06
CA ASP A 26 -15.24 1.55 -9.88
C ASP A 26 -13.88 1.94 -10.47
N ALA A 27 -13.75 3.16 -10.99
CA ALA A 27 -12.47 3.68 -11.50
C ALA A 27 -11.41 3.76 -10.40
N CYS A 28 -11.76 4.25 -9.20
CA CYS A 28 -10.82 4.33 -8.09
C CYS A 28 -10.35 2.95 -7.61
N GLU A 29 -11.22 1.96 -7.60
CA GLU A 29 -10.86 0.58 -7.28
C GLU A 29 -9.92 -0.02 -8.33
N ARG A 30 -10.21 0.22 -9.61
CA ARG A 30 -9.35 -0.20 -10.72
C ARG A 30 -7.98 0.47 -10.67
N ASP A 31 -7.91 1.78 -10.45
CA ASP A 31 -6.65 2.52 -10.35
C ASP A 31 -5.77 1.96 -9.23
N LYS A 32 -6.38 1.61 -8.08
CA LYS A 32 -5.66 0.97 -6.97
C LYS A 32 -5.11 -0.40 -7.37
N ALA A 33 -5.92 -1.22 -8.04
CA ALA A 33 -5.50 -2.54 -8.50
C ALA A 33 -4.41 -2.46 -9.58
N GLU A 34 -4.63 -1.66 -10.63
CA GLU A 34 -3.68 -1.41 -11.72
C GLU A 34 -2.37 -0.82 -11.19
N GLY A 35 -2.44 0.06 -10.20
CA GLY A 35 -1.28 0.60 -9.50
C GLY A 35 -0.45 -0.50 -8.80
N LYS A 36 -1.09 -1.42 -8.07
CA LYS A 36 -0.39 -2.56 -7.44
C LYS A 36 0.15 -3.56 -8.43
N ILE A 37 -0.55 -3.82 -9.53
CA ILE A 37 -0.04 -4.64 -10.63
C ILE A 37 1.20 -3.98 -11.26
N GLY A 38 1.17 -2.66 -11.48
CA GLY A 38 2.29 -1.88 -11.99
C GLY A 38 3.50 -1.91 -11.07
N GLU A 39 3.28 -1.75 -9.75
CA GLU A 39 4.32 -1.90 -8.73
C GLU A 39 4.94 -3.31 -8.74
N GLY A 40 4.09 -4.34 -8.81
CA GLY A 40 4.52 -5.73 -8.91
C GLY A 40 5.40 -5.99 -10.15
N LYS A 41 5.05 -5.42 -11.29
CA LYS A 41 5.87 -5.51 -12.51
C LYS A 41 7.19 -4.74 -12.41
N ARG A 42 7.16 -3.50 -11.90
CA ARG A 42 8.36 -2.61 -11.88
C ARG A 42 9.32 -2.91 -10.74
N CYS A 43 8.83 -2.96 -9.50
CA CYS A 43 9.66 -3.11 -8.30
C CYS A 43 9.98 -4.57 -8.01
N TYR A 44 9.01 -5.44 -8.29
CA TYR A 44 9.08 -6.86 -7.95
C TYR A 44 9.33 -7.74 -9.19
N GLY A 45 9.43 -7.18 -10.39
CA GLY A 45 9.83 -7.95 -11.57
C GLY A 45 8.87 -9.09 -11.94
N LEU A 46 7.56 -8.95 -11.66
CA LEU A 46 6.55 -9.93 -12.10
C LEU A 46 6.58 -10.17 -13.62
N ASP A 47 7.09 -9.21 -14.40
CA ASP A 47 7.27 -9.31 -15.86
C ASP A 47 8.55 -10.10 -16.28
N ARG A 48 9.35 -10.54 -15.31
CA ARG A 48 10.64 -11.23 -15.51
C ARG A 48 10.65 -12.67 -14.97
N ILE A 49 9.47 -13.28 -14.87
CA ILE A 49 9.33 -14.69 -14.47
C ILE A 49 9.39 -15.55 -15.74
N TYR A 50 10.59 -16.05 -16.07
CA TYR A 50 10.86 -16.88 -17.26
C TYR A 50 11.05 -18.36 -16.92
N THR A 51 10.36 -18.83 -15.87
CA THR A 51 10.51 -20.22 -15.43
C THR A 51 10.00 -21.20 -16.50
N ARG A 52 10.67 -22.34 -16.63
CA ARG A 52 10.40 -23.32 -17.70
C ARG A 52 9.22 -24.25 -17.39
N LEU A 53 8.87 -24.40 -16.10
CA LEU A 53 7.83 -25.31 -15.63
C LEU A 53 6.66 -24.51 -15.01
N PRO A 54 5.40 -24.84 -15.30
CA PRO A 54 4.24 -24.10 -14.79
C PRO A 54 4.20 -24.02 -13.26
N GLU A 55 4.53 -25.11 -12.57
CA GLU A 55 4.59 -25.17 -11.10
C GLU A 55 5.59 -24.16 -10.51
N THR A 56 6.76 -24.01 -11.16
CA THR A 56 7.77 -23.05 -10.73
C THR A 56 7.39 -21.60 -11.01
N SER A 57 6.61 -21.32 -12.07
CA SER A 57 6.05 -19.97 -12.28
C SER A 57 5.00 -19.63 -11.24
N GLU A 58 4.11 -20.56 -10.92
CA GLU A 58 3.03 -20.33 -9.95
C GLU A 58 3.58 -20.03 -8.56
N THR A 59 4.55 -20.82 -8.11
CA THR A 59 5.23 -20.60 -6.83
C THR A 59 6.03 -19.30 -6.81
N ALA A 60 6.73 -18.95 -7.90
CA ALA A 60 7.44 -17.68 -8.01
C ALA A 60 6.50 -16.46 -7.96
N ILE A 61 5.38 -16.53 -8.67
CA ILE A 61 4.33 -15.49 -8.65
C ILE A 61 3.75 -15.36 -7.23
N GLY A 62 3.38 -16.49 -6.62
CA GLY A 62 2.80 -16.52 -5.27
C GLY A 62 3.76 -15.96 -4.22
N LEU A 63 5.04 -16.34 -4.27
CA LEU A 63 6.08 -15.80 -3.40
C LEU A 63 6.20 -14.29 -3.58
N GLN A 64 6.10 -13.79 -4.81
CA GLN A 64 6.20 -12.36 -5.06
C GLN A 64 5.03 -11.56 -4.52
N TYR A 65 3.81 -12.08 -4.62
CA TYR A 65 2.66 -11.48 -3.93
C TYR A 65 2.81 -11.55 -2.41
N PHE A 66 3.38 -12.62 -1.88
CA PHE A 66 3.66 -12.74 -0.46
C PHE A 66 4.68 -11.68 0.01
N THR A 67 5.81 -11.52 -0.70
CA THR A 67 6.83 -10.52 -0.34
C THR A 67 6.30 -9.09 -0.43
N MET A 68 5.48 -8.78 -1.43
CA MET A 68 4.81 -7.48 -1.55
C MET A 68 3.94 -7.15 -0.32
N ASN A 69 3.15 -8.12 0.15
CA ASN A 69 2.34 -7.96 1.35
C ASN A 69 3.22 -7.87 2.59
N LEU A 70 4.19 -8.76 2.74
CA LEU A 70 5.09 -8.80 3.89
C LEU A 70 5.86 -7.49 4.07
N TRP A 71 6.37 -6.90 2.99
CA TRP A 71 7.12 -5.65 3.04
C TRP A 71 6.25 -4.48 3.54
N HIS A 72 4.96 -4.47 3.17
CA HIS A 72 4.01 -3.49 3.70
C HIS A 72 3.84 -3.61 5.22
N TRP A 73 3.67 -4.83 5.74
CA TRP A 73 3.57 -5.08 7.17
C TRP A 73 4.86 -4.72 7.91
N LEU A 74 6.01 -5.14 7.39
CA LEU A 74 7.32 -4.84 7.98
C LEU A 74 7.60 -3.34 8.04
N ARG A 75 7.25 -2.60 6.98
CA ARG A 75 7.41 -1.14 6.96
C ARG A 75 6.54 -0.46 8.01
N SER A 76 5.30 -0.90 8.16
CA SER A 76 4.38 -0.37 9.19
C SER A 76 4.89 -0.67 10.61
N LEU A 77 5.34 -1.90 10.86
CA LEU A 77 5.94 -2.29 12.15
C LEU A 77 7.23 -1.51 12.42
N PHE A 78 8.07 -1.30 11.42
CA PHE A 78 9.30 -0.53 11.56
C PHE A 78 9.03 0.93 11.91
N VAL A 79 8.08 1.59 11.23
CA VAL A 79 7.68 2.96 11.57
C VAL A 79 7.11 3.04 12.99
N PHE A 80 6.26 2.09 13.37
CA PHE A 80 5.71 2.01 14.72
C PHE A 80 6.81 1.85 15.77
N PHE A 81 7.77 0.94 15.52
CA PHE A 81 8.91 0.72 16.40
C PHE A 81 9.79 1.97 16.51
N CYS A 82 10.11 2.61 15.39
CA CYS A 82 10.86 3.87 15.37
C CYS A 82 10.14 4.96 16.16
N TYR A 83 8.82 5.11 15.98
CA TYR A 83 8.03 6.07 16.73
C TYR A 83 8.08 5.78 18.24
N MET A 84 7.92 4.52 18.65
CA MET A 84 8.01 4.11 20.06
C MET A 84 9.40 4.39 20.65
N VAL A 85 10.48 4.06 19.94
CA VAL A 85 11.84 4.34 20.39
C VAL A 85 12.08 5.85 20.53
N LEU A 86 11.70 6.65 19.54
CA LEU A 86 11.84 8.11 19.60
C LEU A 86 11.00 8.71 20.74
N PHE A 87 9.77 8.25 20.92
CA PHE A 87 8.89 8.68 22.02
C PHE A 87 9.50 8.37 23.39
N THR A 88 10.03 7.16 23.59
CA THR A 88 10.70 6.79 24.85
C THR A 88 11.99 7.58 25.07
N SER A 89 12.77 7.87 24.02
CA SER A 89 13.95 8.73 24.10
C SER A 89 13.60 10.18 24.47
N SER A 90 12.54 10.76 23.91
CA SER A 90 12.06 12.09 24.28
C SER A 90 11.56 12.16 25.73
N ARG A 91 10.91 11.09 26.21
CA ARG A 91 10.46 10.97 27.62
C ARG A 91 11.62 10.82 28.59
N LYS A 92 12.62 10.00 28.27
CA LYS A 92 13.84 9.84 29.08
C LYS A 92 14.65 11.13 29.15
N LYS A 93 14.78 11.87 28.04
CA LYS A 93 15.46 13.16 28.01
C LYS A 93 14.81 14.18 28.94
N LEU A 94 13.48 14.30 28.90
CA LEU A 94 12.73 15.21 29.76
C LEU A 94 12.83 14.84 31.25
N VAL A 95 12.81 13.55 31.59
CA VAL A 95 13.02 13.08 32.97
C VAL A 95 14.45 13.36 33.46
N CYS A 96 15.47 13.13 32.62
CA CYS A 96 16.85 13.43 32.97
C CYS A 96 17.08 14.94 33.15
N ASP A 97 16.51 15.79 32.28
CA ASP A 97 16.61 17.25 32.41
C ASP A 97 15.93 17.73 33.72
N VAL A 98 14.76 17.17 34.08
CA VAL A 98 14.09 17.50 35.35
C VAL A 98 14.87 16.98 36.58
N SER A 99 15.41 15.76 36.55
CA SER A 99 16.23 15.24 37.65
C SER A 99 17.50 16.08 37.86
N ILE A 100 18.21 16.43 36.78
CA ILE A 100 19.41 17.28 36.87
C ILE A 100 19.08 18.62 37.54
N VAL A 101 17.96 19.27 37.16
CA VAL A 101 17.56 20.55 37.76
C VAL A 101 17.19 20.40 39.24
N MET A 102 16.59 19.28 39.66
CA MET A 102 16.24 19.04 41.06
C MET A 102 17.44 18.69 41.94
N ASP A 103 18.49 18.07 41.39
CA ASP A 103 19.71 17.73 42.14
C ASP A 103 20.70 18.91 42.27
N THR A 104 20.45 20.02 41.58
CA THR A 104 21.30 21.24 41.62
C THR A 104 20.78 22.30 42.62
N TYR A 105 19.70 22.02 43.34
CA TYR A 105 19.04 22.93 44.30
C TYR A 105 19.22 22.49 45.75
#